data_AF-M4U4W7-F1
#
_entry.id   AF-M4U4W7-F1
#
_cell.length_a   1.000
_cell.length_b   1.000
_cell.length_c   1.000
_cell.angle_alpha   90.00
_cell.angle_beta   90.00
_cell.angle_gamma   90.00
#
_symmetry.space_group_name_H-M   'P 1'
#
loop_
_entity.id
_entity.type
_entity.pdbx_description
1 polymer ?
#
loop_
_entity_poly.entity_id
_entity_poly.type
_entity_poly.pdbx_seq_one_letter_code
_entity_poly.pdbx_strand_id
1 'polypeptide(L)'
;MLSLSVNDIELNQSPINKEIAIENLAKNLYEKGYVEKTYGGGMQAREVQHSTYLGNGIAIPHGTLETRSLVKKTGVQLHHFPKGVDWGKGQRVYLAIAIAAKSDEHLSILKQLTKVLSATGVEEALKNCQSKTQLLAILNTQEASPLMLNDALIELDFPVNSLVQLCAVSAGLLKNQDAISKAGVVDVITQKVTYLGQGLWLAKTATSVQKSALAFVTPLKAFKEEGHPVQGLLILAGCDEQHHVNMQCLVDVIYGQEVHKLYQQTKPEIIRLLSEKRQQGLSASFKINNKHGLHTRPSAMLVKIAKQYKAAIQVSNAQGLSVDAKNLMKVISLSVNCGDLLTFHADGIDAQVALDALSVAIDLGLGEE
;
A
#
# COMPACT_ATOMS: atom_id res chain seq x y z
N MET A 1 13.22 5.31 -23.93
CA MET A 1 12.83 5.09 -22.52
C MET A 1 13.97 4.33 -21.86
N LEU A 2 14.46 4.80 -20.71
CA LEU A 2 15.61 4.19 -20.05
C LEU A 2 15.14 2.90 -19.36
N SER A 3 15.63 1.74 -19.80
CA SER A 3 15.24 0.42 -19.27
C SER A 3 16.40 -0.20 -18.50
N LEU A 4 16.15 -0.65 -17.27
CA LEU A 4 17.12 -1.37 -16.45
C LEU A 4 17.35 -2.78 -16.99
N SER A 5 18.61 -3.18 -17.13
CA SER A 5 18.99 -4.54 -17.55
C SER A 5 19.99 -5.18 -16.58
N VAL A 6 20.14 -6.50 -16.69
CA VAL A 6 21.12 -7.25 -15.86
C VAL A 6 22.56 -6.81 -16.14
N ASN A 7 22.83 -6.24 -17.32
CA ASN A 7 24.14 -5.77 -17.69
C ASN A 7 24.51 -4.46 -16.99
N ASP A 8 23.53 -3.76 -16.39
CA ASP A 8 23.72 -2.50 -15.71
C ASP A 8 24.09 -2.65 -14.23
N ILE A 9 24.05 -3.88 -13.71
CA ILE A 9 24.14 -4.16 -12.27
C ILE A 9 25.51 -4.76 -11.92
N GLU A 10 26.17 -4.20 -10.90
CA GLU A 10 27.23 -4.86 -10.14
C GLU A 10 26.71 -5.23 -8.75
N LEU A 11 26.85 -6.51 -8.38
CA LEU A 11 26.41 -7.02 -7.08
C LEU A 11 27.53 -6.98 -6.06
N ASN A 12 27.15 -7.02 -4.78
CA ASN A 12 28.06 -7.28 -3.67
C ASN A 12 29.26 -6.32 -3.59
N GLN A 13 29.08 -5.08 -4.02
CA GLN A 13 30.09 -4.04 -3.92
C GLN A 13 30.23 -3.64 -2.44
N SER A 14 31.42 -3.19 -2.04
CA SER A 14 31.71 -2.81 -0.66
C SER A 14 32.64 -1.59 -0.60
N PRO A 15 32.21 -0.43 -1.11
CA PRO A 15 32.99 0.80 -1.00
C PRO A 15 33.05 1.25 0.47
N ILE A 16 34.17 1.86 0.84
CA ILE A 16 34.43 2.29 2.23
C ILE A 16 33.56 3.47 2.67
N ASN A 17 33.11 4.31 1.73
CA ASN A 17 32.27 5.47 1.95
C ASN A 17 31.48 5.82 0.67
N LYS A 18 30.58 6.80 0.77
CA LYS A 18 29.75 7.23 -0.36
C LYS A 18 30.56 7.87 -1.49
N GLU A 19 31.65 8.55 -1.19
CA GLU A 19 32.50 9.21 -2.18
C GLU A 19 33.11 8.18 -3.13
N ILE A 20 33.68 7.10 -2.57
CA ILE A 20 34.22 5.97 -3.35
C ILE A 20 33.09 5.23 -4.09
N ALA A 21 31.91 5.10 -3.49
CA ALA A 21 30.76 4.49 -4.17
C ALA A 21 30.37 5.27 -5.44
N ILE A 22 30.29 6.60 -5.35
CA ILE A 22 29.97 7.49 -6.46
C ILE A 22 31.07 7.47 -7.52
N GLU A 23 32.34 7.45 -7.11
CA GLU A 23 33.48 7.34 -8.03
C GLU A 23 33.46 6.03 -8.82
N ASN A 24 33.21 4.89 -8.15
CA ASN A 24 33.12 3.58 -8.80
C ASN A 24 31.95 3.53 -9.80
N LEU A 25 30.81 4.12 -9.47
CA LEU A 25 29.68 4.24 -10.39
C LEU A 25 30.03 5.11 -11.61
N ALA A 26 30.66 6.25 -11.40
CA ALA A 26 31.10 7.15 -12.47
C ALA A 26 32.12 6.48 -13.40
N LYS A 27 33.05 5.71 -12.83
CA LYS A 27 34.02 4.91 -13.59
C LYS A 27 33.33 3.91 -14.50
N ASN A 28 32.37 3.14 -13.99
CA ASN A 28 31.61 2.18 -14.81
C ASN A 28 30.80 2.87 -15.92
N LEU A 29 30.20 4.05 -15.64
CA LEU A 29 29.52 4.83 -16.67
C LEU A 29 30.49 5.28 -17.78
N TYR A 30 31.72 5.66 -17.43
CA TYR A 30 32.78 6.02 -18.38
C TYR A 30 33.26 4.82 -19.20
N GLU A 31 33.54 3.69 -18.55
CA GLU A 31 34.01 2.45 -19.20
C GLU A 31 32.98 1.90 -20.20
N LYS A 32 31.68 2.08 -19.91
CA LYS A 32 30.59 1.76 -20.84
C LYS A 32 30.35 2.81 -21.93
N GLY A 33 31.12 3.90 -21.94
CA GLY A 33 31.05 4.95 -22.95
C GLY A 33 29.84 5.89 -22.81
N TYR A 34 29.17 5.92 -21.67
CA TYR A 34 28.02 6.82 -21.46
C TYR A 34 28.44 8.27 -21.21
N VAL A 35 29.60 8.48 -20.59
CA VAL A 35 30.07 9.80 -20.14
C VAL A 35 31.55 10.01 -20.42
N GLU A 36 32.02 11.25 -20.32
CA GLU A 36 33.46 11.58 -20.26
C GLU A 36 34.06 11.25 -18.88
N LYS A 37 35.39 11.04 -18.86
CA LYS A 37 36.13 10.65 -17.65
C LYS A 37 35.93 11.62 -16.46
N THR A 38 35.72 12.90 -16.74
CA THR A 38 35.54 13.95 -15.73
C THR A 38 34.13 14.04 -15.15
N TYR A 39 33.16 13.28 -15.69
CA TYR A 39 31.76 13.33 -15.24
C TYR A 39 31.58 12.99 -13.75
N GLY A 40 32.44 12.13 -13.20
CA GLY A 40 32.41 11.77 -11.78
C GLY A 40 32.54 12.98 -10.84
N GLY A 41 33.29 14.01 -11.24
CA GLY A 41 33.37 15.27 -10.48
C GLY A 41 32.02 15.98 -10.36
N GLY A 42 31.20 15.93 -11.41
CA GLY A 42 29.83 16.45 -11.40
C GLY A 42 28.91 15.66 -10.47
N MET A 43 29.05 14.33 -10.42
CA MET A 43 28.26 13.50 -9.52
C MET A 43 28.59 13.78 -8.05
N GLN A 44 29.88 13.95 -7.72
CA GLN A 44 30.32 14.34 -6.38
C GLN A 44 29.79 15.73 -6.00
N ALA A 45 29.96 16.72 -6.89
CA ALA A 45 29.46 18.07 -6.65
C ALA A 45 27.94 18.09 -6.41
N ARG A 46 27.19 17.27 -7.16
CA ARG A 46 25.73 17.15 -6.98
C ARG A 46 25.35 16.58 -5.61
N GLU A 47 26.04 15.55 -5.14
CA GLU A 47 25.83 14.93 -3.82
C GLU A 47 26.18 15.90 -2.67
N VAL A 48 27.21 16.73 -2.85
CA VAL A 48 27.60 17.76 -1.87
C VAL A 48 26.50 18.83 -1.72
N GLN A 49 25.87 19.25 -2.82
CA GLN A 49 24.80 20.25 -2.78
C GLN A 49 23.60 19.74 -1.97
N HIS A 50 23.10 18.55 -2.32
CA HIS A 50 22.03 17.87 -1.59
C HIS A 50 22.21 16.37 -1.75
N SER A 51 21.93 15.62 -0.68
CA SER A 51 22.03 14.17 -0.76
C SER A 51 21.09 13.60 -1.82
N THR A 52 21.60 12.61 -2.56
CA THR A 52 20.83 11.88 -3.58
C THR A 52 20.11 10.64 -3.01
N TYR A 53 20.12 10.48 -1.68
CA TYR A 53 19.30 9.48 -0.99
C TYR A 53 17.80 9.76 -1.18
N LEU A 54 17.03 8.72 -1.50
CA LEU A 54 15.59 8.84 -1.78
C LEU A 54 14.68 8.13 -0.78
N GLY A 55 15.19 7.18 0.00
CA GLY A 55 14.38 6.33 0.88
C GLY A 55 14.62 4.84 0.63
N ASN A 56 14.17 3.99 1.56
CA ASN A 56 14.24 2.51 1.49
C ASN A 56 15.64 1.96 1.12
N GLY A 57 16.70 2.65 1.52
CA GLY A 57 18.06 2.22 1.22
C GLY A 57 18.54 2.48 -0.22
N ILE A 58 17.90 3.39 -0.96
CA ILE A 58 18.21 3.69 -2.36
C ILE A 58 18.74 5.12 -2.51
N ALA A 59 19.79 5.28 -3.33
CA ALA A 59 20.30 6.59 -3.76
C ALA A 59 20.41 6.69 -5.29
N ILE A 60 20.29 7.90 -5.84
CA ILE A 60 20.40 8.16 -7.29
C ILE A 60 21.48 9.22 -7.57
N PRO A 61 22.78 8.86 -7.52
CA PRO A 61 23.84 9.79 -7.86
C PRO A 61 23.79 10.16 -9.36
N HIS A 62 23.87 11.44 -9.66
CA HIS A 62 23.82 11.97 -11.04
C HIS A 62 24.63 13.27 -11.13
N GLY A 63 25.07 13.65 -12.33
CA GLY A 63 25.83 14.89 -12.52
C GLY A 63 24.99 16.17 -12.34
N THR A 64 25.66 17.30 -12.20
CA THR A 64 25.04 18.64 -12.23
C THR A 64 24.65 19.06 -13.65
N LEU A 65 23.85 20.12 -13.77
CA LEU A 65 23.48 20.72 -15.06
C LEU A 65 24.71 21.13 -15.89
N GLU A 66 25.77 21.61 -15.25
CA GLU A 66 27.03 22.04 -15.90
C GLU A 66 27.78 20.86 -16.53
N THR A 67 27.68 19.68 -15.92
CA THR A 67 28.33 18.45 -16.43
C THR A 67 27.51 17.70 -17.47
N ARG A 68 26.35 18.24 -17.88
CA ARG A 68 25.45 17.61 -18.85
C ARG A 68 26.09 17.44 -20.24
N SER A 69 26.95 18.37 -20.65
CA SER A 69 27.71 18.29 -21.91
C SER A 69 28.68 17.10 -21.94
N LEU A 70 29.06 16.57 -20.78
CA LEU A 70 29.95 15.42 -20.65
C LEU A 70 29.23 14.08 -20.83
N VAL A 71 27.91 14.07 -21.00
CA VAL A 71 27.13 12.85 -21.28
C VAL A 71 27.17 12.56 -22.78
N LYS A 72 27.81 11.46 -23.19
CA LYS A 72 27.87 10.98 -24.58
C LYS A 72 26.59 10.30 -25.00
N LYS A 73 26.04 9.45 -24.13
CA LYS A 73 24.83 8.67 -24.35
C LYS A 73 24.12 8.47 -23.01
N THR A 74 22.79 8.52 -23.03
CA THR A 74 21.98 8.20 -21.86
C THR A 74 22.25 6.75 -21.42
N GLY A 75 22.49 6.56 -20.13
CA GLY A 75 22.79 5.25 -19.56
C GLY A 75 22.66 5.24 -18.04
N VAL A 76 22.63 4.04 -17.47
CA VAL A 76 22.55 3.82 -16.03
C VAL A 76 23.55 2.78 -15.58
N GLN A 77 23.93 2.88 -14.31
CA GLN A 77 24.74 1.88 -13.63
C GLN A 77 24.21 1.69 -12.22
N LEU A 78 24.10 0.44 -11.78
CA LEU A 78 23.56 0.07 -10.48
C LEU A 78 24.63 -0.69 -9.70
N HIS A 79 24.91 -0.26 -8.48
CA HIS A 79 25.78 -0.98 -7.55
C HIS A 79 24.98 -1.38 -6.32
N HIS A 80 25.01 -2.67 -5.99
CA HIS A 80 24.38 -3.24 -4.80
C HIS A 80 25.39 -3.45 -3.68
N PHE A 81 25.01 -3.04 -2.46
CA PHE A 81 25.84 -3.03 -1.26
C PHE A 81 25.13 -3.82 -0.14
N PRO A 82 25.35 -5.14 0.01
CA PRO A 82 24.62 -5.95 1.00
C PRO A 82 24.85 -5.50 2.44
N LYS A 83 26.05 -4.98 2.76
CA LYS A 83 26.38 -4.43 4.08
C LYS A 83 25.92 -2.98 4.30
N GLY A 84 25.47 -2.34 3.21
CA GLY A 84 25.12 -0.94 3.14
C GLY A 84 26.33 0.00 3.19
N VAL A 85 26.17 1.18 2.60
CA VAL A 85 27.13 2.29 2.62
C VAL A 85 26.51 3.44 3.40
N ASP A 86 27.25 4.03 4.33
CA ASP A 86 26.80 5.25 5.00
C ASP A 86 26.72 6.39 3.99
N TRP A 87 25.53 6.95 3.81
CA TRP A 87 25.24 8.04 2.89
C TRP A 87 25.11 9.39 3.59
N GLY A 88 25.34 9.42 4.92
CA GLY A 88 25.27 10.59 5.78
C GLY A 88 23.94 10.72 6.49
N LYS A 89 23.92 11.50 7.60
CA LYS A 89 22.73 11.79 8.40
C LYS A 89 21.97 10.54 8.88
N GLY A 90 22.69 9.44 9.14
CA GLY A 90 22.12 8.16 9.56
C GLY A 90 21.43 7.38 8.44
N GLN A 91 21.54 7.82 7.19
CA GLN A 91 20.97 7.14 6.02
C GLN A 91 21.97 6.12 5.50
N ARG A 92 21.50 4.89 5.27
CA ARG A 92 22.32 3.80 4.73
C ARG A 92 21.76 3.35 3.39
N VAL A 93 22.65 3.20 2.40
CA VAL A 93 22.30 2.82 1.03
C VAL A 93 22.73 1.40 0.75
N TYR A 94 21.79 0.57 0.29
CA TYR A 94 22.00 -0.80 -0.16
C TYR A 94 21.99 -0.93 -1.69
N LEU A 95 21.49 0.10 -2.38
CA LEU A 95 21.49 0.18 -3.84
C LEU A 95 21.68 1.63 -4.31
N ALA A 96 22.73 1.89 -5.07
CA ALA A 96 22.92 3.16 -5.75
C ALA A 96 22.69 3.01 -7.26
N ILE A 97 21.88 3.90 -7.83
CA ILE A 97 21.47 3.90 -9.24
C ILE A 97 22.03 5.17 -9.88
N ALA A 98 23.20 5.09 -10.48
CA ALA A 98 23.80 6.20 -11.18
C ALA A 98 23.13 6.45 -12.53
N ILE A 99 22.82 7.71 -12.83
CA ILE A 99 22.15 8.11 -14.07
C ILE A 99 23.02 9.11 -14.83
N ALA A 100 23.33 8.77 -16.07
CA ALA A 100 23.86 9.69 -17.06
C ALA A 100 22.74 10.01 -18.06
N ALA A 101 22.26 11.25 -18.09
CA ALA A 101 21.15 11.65 -18.97
C ALA A 101 21.44 12.99 -19.65
N LYS A 102 21.13 13.07 -20.95
CA LYS A 102 21.22 14.30 -21.74
C LYS A 102 20.02 15.23 -21.56
N SER A 103 19.00 14.83 -20.81
CA SER A 103 17.74 15.55 -20.58
C SER A 103 17.08 15.08 -19.29
N ASP A 104 15.82 15.46 -19.05
CA ASP A 104 15.03 15.04 -17.89
C ASP A 104 14.63 13.55 -17.92
N GLU A 105 15.32 12.72 -18.71
CA GLU A 105 15.17 11.27 -18.76
C GLU A 105 15.43 10.58 -17.42
N HIS A 106 16.13 11.22 -16.48
CA HIS A 106 16.23 10.73 -15.10
C HIS A 106 14.85 10.65 -14.40
N LEU A 107 13.88 11.48 -14.81
CA LEU A 107 12.51 11.44 -14.28
C LEU A 107 11.78 10.15 -14.64
N SER A 108 12.11 9.48 -15.76
CA SER A 108 11.47 8.20 -16.07
C SER A 108 11.91 7.11 -15.10
N ILE A 109 13.18 7.13 -14.68
CA ILE A 109 13.70 6.24 -13.63
C ILE A 109 13.12 6.63 -12.27
N LEU A 110 13.00 7.92 -11.97
CA LEU A 110 12.34 8.37 -10.74
C LEU A 110 10.89 7.87 -10.67
N LYS A 111 10.12 7.97 -11.75
CA LYS A 111 8.74 7.45 -11.85
C LYS A 111 8.66 5.92 -11.69
N GLN A 112 9.68 5.19 -12.13
CA GLN A 112 9.76 3.74 -11.89
C GLN A 112 10.05 3.46 -10.41
N LEU A 113 10.94 4.24 -9.81
CA LEU A 113 11.37 4.08 -8.42
C LEU A 113 10.38 4.61 -7.38
N THR A 114 9.49 5.55 -7.71
CA THR A 114 8.45 6.04 -6.78
C THR A 114 7.62 4.91 -6.16
N LYS A 115 7.45 3.80 -6.88
CA LYS A 115 6.78 2.57 -6.39
C LYS A 115 7.62 1.86 -5.33
N VAL A 116 8.87 1.60 -5.65
CA VAL A 116 9.86 0.95 -4.78
C VAL A 116 10.10 1.77 -3.50
N LEU A 117 10.08 3.10 -3.62
CA LEU A 117 10.24 4.02 -2.48
C LEU A 117 9.01 4.05 -1.55
N SER A 118 7.85 3.59 -2.03
CA SER A 118 6.61 3.53 -1.24
C SER A 118 6.32 2.13 -0.68
N ALA A 119 7.02 1.10 -1.17
CA ALA A 119 6.80 -0.29 -0.79
C ALA A 119 7.50 -0.65 0.53
N THR A 120 6.82 -1.43 1.38
CA THR A 120 7.39 -1.98 2.62
C THR A 120 8.32 -3.16 2.34
N GLY A 121 9.38 -3.33 3.13
CA GLY A 121 10.28 -4.50 3.04
C GLY A 121 11.34 -4.43 1.92
N VAL A 122 11.35 -3.38 1.11
CA VAL A 122 12.34 -3.19 0.03
C VAL A 122 13.76 -3.17 0.58
N GLU A 123 14.01 -2.46 1.69
CA GLU A 123 15.36 -2.37 2.27
C GLU A 123 15.90 -3.75 2.66
N GLU A 124 15.05 -4.61 3.24
CA GLU A 124 15.41 -5.98 3.63
C GLU A 124 15.61 -6.89 2.41
N ALA A 125 14.78 -6.72 1.38
CA ALA A 125 14.95 -7.42 0.11
C ALA A 125 16.27 -7.04 -0.58
N LEU A 126 16.66 -5.76 -0.53
CA LEU A 126 17.94 -5.29 -1.07
C LEU A 126 19.12 -5.88 -0.28
N LYS A 127 19.07 -5.92 1.06
CA LYS A 127 20.12 -6.55 1.89
C LYS A 127 20.37 -8.01 1.51
N ASN A 128 19.30 -8.76 1.33
CA ASN A 128 19.33 -10.21 1.10
C ASN A 128 19.39 -10.59 -0.39
N CYS A 129 19.50 -9.62 -1.29
CA CYS A 129 19.56 -9.88 -2.73
C CYS A 129 20.85 -10.61 -3.12
N GLN A 130 20.72 -11.73 -3.83
CA GLN A 130 21.84 -12.61 -4.22
C GLN A 130 22.09 -12.66 -5.73
N SER A 131 21.18 -12.13 -6.56
CA SER A 131 21.32 -12.20 -8.02
C SER A 131 20.85 -10.92 -8.74
N LYS A 132 21.36 -10.68 -9.95
CA LYS A 132 21.02 -9.50 -10.76
C LYS A 132 19.56 -9.53 -11.18
N THR A 133 19.03 -10.73 -11.46
CA THR A 133 17.62 -10.96 -11.79
C THR A 133 16.71 -10.66 -10.61
N GLN A 134 17.07 -11.08 -9.40
CA GLN A 134 16.32 -10.74 -8.19
C GLN A 134 16.30 -9.24 -7.94
N LEU A 135 17.44 -8.56 -8.13
CA LEU A 135 17.53 -7.11 -8.01
C LEU A 135 16.59 -6.38 -8.99
N LEU A 136 16.56 -6.80 -10.25
CA LEU A 136 15.62 -6.26 -11.23
C LEU A 136 14.17 -6.53 -10.84
N ALA A 137 13.85 -7.70 -10.28
CA ALA A 137 12.50 -8.01 -9.82
C ALA A 137 12.04 -7.07 -8.69
N ILE A 138 12.95 -6.73 -7.76
CA ILE A 138 12.70 -5.74 -6.70
C ILE A 138 12.36 -4.37 -7.32
N LEU A 139 13.12 -3.93 -8.32
CA LEU A 139 12.96 -2.62 -8.97
C LEU A 139 11.79 -2.53 -9.95
N ASN A 140 11.36 -3.67 -10.48
CA ASN A 140 10.26 -3.81 -11.43
C ASN A 140 8.97 -4.28 -10.77
N THR A 141 8.81 -4.05 -9.46
CA THR A 141 7.54 -4.28 -8.77
C THR A 141 6.45 -3.48 -9.49
N GLN A 142 5.71 -4.18 -10.37
CA GLN A 142 4.48 -3.66 -10.95
C GLN A 142 3.53 -3.37 -9.78
N GLU A 143 2.59 -2.43 -9.96
CA GLU A 143 1.50 -2.33 -8.99
C GLU A 143 0.93 -3.73 -8.87
N ALA A 144 1.04 -4.30 -7.68
CA ALA A 144 0.28 -5.46 -7.38
C ALA A 144 -1.16 -4.96 -7.44
N SER A 145 -1.84 -5.33 -8.53
CA SER A 145 -3.21 -4.91 -8.74
C SER A 145 -4.00 -5.42 -7.54
N PRO A 146 -4.90 -4.60 -6.96
CA PRO A 146 -5.72 -5.07 -5.85
C PRO A 146 -6.38 -6.39 -6.26
N LEU A 147 -6.57 -7.27 -5.27
CA LEU A 147 -7.27 -8.53 -5.49
C LEU A 147 -8.55 -8.27 -6.29
N MET A 148 -8.78 -9.08 -7.32
CA MET A 148 -9.97 -8.93 -8.14
C MET A 148 -11.20 -9.34 -7.35
N LEU A 149 -12.05 -8.36 -7.03
CA LEU A 149 -13.38 -8.54 -6.48
C LEU A 149 -14.31 -7.54 -7.16
N ASN A 150 -15.18 -8.02 -8.03
CA ASN A 150 -16.11 -7.21 -8.81
C ASN A 150 -17.48 -7.90 -8.87
N ASP A 151 -18.47 -7.24 -9.48
CA ASP A 151 -19.85 -7.73 -9.55
C ASP A 151 -19.96 -9.12 -10.21
N ALA A 152 -19.12 -9.40 -11.21
CA ALA A 152 -19.11 -10.68 -11.93
C ALA A 152 -18.56 -11.85 -11.10
N LEU A 153 -17.89 -11.57 -9.98
CA LEU A 153 -17.40 -12.58 -9.04
C LEU A 153 -18.34 -12.83 -7.86
N ILE A 154 -19.48 -12.13 -7.82
CA ILE A 154 -20.51 -12.34 -6.82
C ILE A 154 -21.76 -12.87 -7.50
N GLU A 155 -22.32 -13.97 -7.01
CA GLU A 155 -23.59 -14.50 -7.49
C GLU A 155 -24.50 -14.83 -6.31
N LEU A 156 -25.70 -14.28 -6.30
CA LEU A 156 -26.63 -14.42 -5.19
C LEU A 156 -27.78 -15.34 -5.59
N ASP A 157 -28.28 -16.11 -4.63
CA ASP A 157 -29.47 -16.95 -4.77
C ASP A 157 -29.37 -17.97 -5.91
N PHE A 158 -28.19 -18.57 -6.09
CA PHE A 158 -27.93 -19.51 -7.16
C PHE A 158 -28.60 -20.88 -6.89
N PRO A 159 -29.30 -21.50 -7.86
CA PRO A 159 -30.14 -22.69 -7.62
C PRO A 159 -29.32 -23.99 -7.48
N VAL A 160 -28.70 -24.19 -6.31
CA VAL A 160 -27.89 -25.37 -5.97
C VAL A 160 -28.32 -26.00 -4.65
N ASN A 161 -27.94 -27.27 -4.46
CA ASN A 161 -28.31 -28.05 -3.28
C ASN A 161 -27.15 -28.85 -2.64
N SER A 162 -25.91 -28.65 -3.11
CA SER A 162 -24.73 -29.28 -2.53
C SER A 162 -23.52 -28.35 -2.57
N LEU A 163 -22.57 -28.58 -1.67
CA LEU A 163 -21.37 -27.76 -1.58
C LEU A 163 -20.47 -27.92 -2.82
N VAL A 164 -20.45 -29.11 -3.43
CA VAL A 164 -19.72 -29.38 -4.68
C VAL A 164 -20.25 -28.52 -5.84
N GLN A 165 -21.57 -28.38 -5.98
CA GLN A 165 -22.16 -27.51 -7.00
C GLN A 165 -21.81 -26.04 -6.74
N LEU A 166 -21.86 -25.60 -5.48
CA LEU A 166 -21.52 -24.24 -5.09
C LEU A 166 -20.04 -23.92 -5.37
N CYS A 167 -19.13 -24.86 -5.09
CA CYS A 167 -17.72 -24.77 -5.46
C CYS A 167 -17.53 -24.66 -6.99
N ALA A 168 -18.22 -25.51 -7.76
CA ALA A 168 -18.10 -25.53 -9.22
C ALA A 168 -18.53 -24.20 -9.86
N VAL A 169 -19.65 -23.62 -9.41
CA VAL A 169 -20.15 -22.34 -9.90
C VAL A 169 -19.19 -21.22 -9.54
N SER A 170 -18.76 -21.15 -8.28
CA SER A 170 -17.81 -20.14 -7.79
C SER A 170 -16.46 -20.20 -8.52
N ALA A 171 -15.94 -21.40 -8.76
CA ALA A 171 -14.73 -21.62 -9.58
C ALA A 171 -14.95 -21.22 -11.04
N GLY A 172 -16.14 -21.46 -11.58
CA GLY A 172 -16.54 -21.00 -12.91
C GLY A 172 -16.50 -19.47 -13.06
N LEU A 173 -16.98 -18.72 -12.06
CA LEU A 173 -16.89 -17.25 -12.05
C LEU A 173 -15.43 -16.78 -12.11
N LEU A 174 -14.57 -17.35 -11.27
CA LEU A 174 -13.12 -17.07 -11.29
C LEU A 174 -12.50 -17.40 -12.65
N LYS A 175 -12.91 -18.52 -13.27
CA LYS A 175 -12.38 -18.93 -14.57
C LYS A 175 -12.80 -17.97 -15.69
N ASN A 176 -14.04 -17.50 -15.66
CA ASN A 176 -14.61 -16.56 -16.65
C ASN A 176 -13.99 -15.16 -16.56
N GLN A 177 -13.38 -14.83 -15.43
CA GLN A 177 -12.59 -13.60 -15.24
C GLN A 177 -11.08 -13.82 -15.47
N ASP A 178 -10.69 -14.99 -16.01
CA ASP A 178 -9.30 -15.40 -16.23
C ASP A 178 -8.40 -15.33 -14.99
N ALA A 179 -9.00 -15.43 -13.79
CA ALA A 179 -8.26 -15.47 -12.53
C ALA A 179 -7.59 -16.84 -12.30
N ILE A 180 -8.25 -17.92 -12.75
CA ILE A 180 -7.74 -19.29 -12.66
C ILE A 180 -7.79 -20.02 -14.02
N SER A 181 -7.07 -21.12 -14.14
CA SER A 181 -7.16 -22.02 -15.32
C SER A 181 -8.18 -23.14 -15.08
N LYS A 182 -8.41 -23.99 -16.11
CA LYS A 182 -9.21 -25.21 -15.95
C LYS A 182 -8.65 -26.14 -14.85
N ALA A 183 -7.32 -26.19 -14.69
CA ALA A 183 -6.70 -26.96 -13.63
C ALA A 183 -6.98 -26.36 -12.24
N GLY A 184 -7.05 -25.03 -12.13
CA GLY A 184 -7.47 -24.36 -10.90
C GLY A 184 -8.93 -24.66 -10.54
N VAL A 185 -9.83 -24.76 -11.52
CA VAL A 185 -11.23 -25.18 -11.29
C VAL A 185 -11.28 -26.58 -10.69
N VAL A 186 -10.52 -27.52 -11.25
CA VAL A 186 -10.46 -28.90 -10.73
C VAL A 186 -9.93 -28.92 -9.30
N ASP A 187 -8.85 -28.18 -9.02
CA ASP A 187 -8.28 -28.08 -7.67
C ASP A 187 -9.31 -27.57 -6.66
N VAL A 188 -10.03 -26.48 -6.97
CA VAL A 188 -11.06 -25.91 -6.09
C VAL A 188 -12.16 -26.92 -5.75
N ILE A 189 -12.60 -27.73 -6.71
CA ILE A 189 -13.67 -28.71 -6.51
C ILE A 189 -13.22 -29.89 -5.64
N THR A 190 -11.94 -30.27 -5.71
CA THR A 190 -11.39 -31.41 -4.96
C THR A 190 -10.82 -31.03 -3.60
N GLN A 191 -10.52 -29.76 -3.36
CA GLN A 191 -10.01 -29.25 -2.09
C GLN A 191 -11.04 -29.31 -0.97
N LYS A 192 -10.56 -29.47 0.27
CA LYS A 192 -11.39 -29.37 1.46
C LYS A 192 -11.84 -27.93 1.68
N VAL A 193 -13.14 -27.76 1.86
CA VAL A 193 -13.79 -26.51 2.23
C VAL A 193 -13.85 -26.36 3.75
N THR A 194 -13.68 -25.13 4.23
CA THR A 194 -13.60 -24.80 5.66
C THR A 194 -14.86 -24.07 6.09
N TYR A 195 -15.55 -24.58 7.11
CA TYR A 195 -16.67 -23.87 7.73
C TYR A 195 -16.15 -22.76 8.65
N LEU A 196 -16.58 -21.52 8.40
CA LEU A 196 -16.17 -20.35 9.18
C LEU A 196 -17.18 -19.95 10.27
N GLY A 197 -18.34 -20.64 10.33
CA GLY A 197 -19.45 -20.27 11.21
C GLY A 197 -20.55 -19.49 10.49
N GLN A 198 -21.72 -19.41 11.12
CA GLN A 198 -22.88 -18.60 10.65
C GLN A 198 -23.35 -18.92 9.22
N GLY A 199 -23.04 -20.11 8.71
CA GLY A 199 -23.43 -20.51 7.35
C GLY A 199 -22.40 -20.18 6.27
N LEU A 200 -21.27 -19.57 6.63
CA LEU A 200 -20.21 -19.17 5.72
C LEU A 200 -19.15 -20.26 5.57
N TRP A 201 -18.76 -20.53 4.34
CA TRP A 201 -17.73 -21.49 3.98
C TRP A 201 -16.62 -20.81 3.18
N LEU A 202 -15.40 -21.33 3.27
CA LEU A 202 -14.23 -20.85 2.55
C LEU A 202 -13.53 -22.01 1.84
N ALA A 203 -13.36 -21.86 0.53
CA ALA A 203 -12.41 -22.61 -0.27
C ALA A 203 -11.21 -21.72 -0.62
N LYS A 204 -10.09 -22.35 -0.96
CA LYS A 204 -8.92 -21.64 -1.49
C LYS A 204 -8.23 -22.43 -2.58
N THR A 205 -7.52 -21.73 -3.44
CA THR A 205 -6.57 -22.34 -4.39
C THR A 205 -5.38 -21.42 -4.61
N ALA A 206 -4.20 -22.01 -4.73
CA ALA A 206 -3.00 -21.38 -5.28
C ALA A 206 -2.57 -22.06 -6.59
N THR A 207 -3.36 -23.03 -7.06
CA THR A 207 -3.02 -23.89 -8.20
C THR A 207 -3.49 -23.24 -9.49
N SER A 208 -2.54 -22.97 -10.40
CA SER A 208 -2.84 -22.38 -11.71
C SER A 208 -3.66 -21.09 -11.65
N VAL A 209 -3.37 -20.23 -10.67
CA VAL A 209 -3.95 -18.90 -10.50
C VAL A 209 -3.12 -17.90 -11.33
N GLN A 210 -3.75 -17.19 -12.26
CA GLN A 210 -3.12 -16.13 -13.06
C GLN A 210 -3.22 -14.76 -12.39
N LYS A 211 -4.29 -14.54 -11.61
CA LYS A 211 -4.53 -13.28 -10.90
C LYS A 211 -5.27 -13.56 -9.59
N SER A 212 -4.81 -12.96 -8.50
CA SER A 212 -5.48 -13.07 -7.21
C SER A 212 -6.90 -12.51 -7.29
N ALA A 213 -7.87 -13.30 -6.82
CA ALA A 213 -9.29 -12.99 -6.94
C ALA A 213 -10.11 -13.65 -5.82
N LEU A 214 -11.26 -13.06 -5.51
CA LEU A 214 -12.20 -13.56 -4.53
C LEU A 214 -13.58 -13.68 -5.18
N ALA A 215 -14.17 -14.87 -5.12
CA ALA A 215 -15.56 -15.09 -5.54
C ALA A 215 -16.45 -15.38 -4.34
N PHE A 216 -17.71 -14.93 -4.40
CA PHE A 216 -18.71 -15.18 -3.37
C PHE A 216 -20.03 -15.64 -3.98
N VAL A 217 -20.53 -16.81 -3.57
CA VAL A 217 -21.80 -17.34 -4.07
C VAL A 217 -22.72 -17.76 -2.94
N THR A 218 -24.00 -17.38 -3.00
CA THR A 218 -25.05 -17.86 -2.07
C THR A 218 -26.02 -18.81 -2.79
N PRO A 219 -26.52 -19.86 -2.12
CA PRO A 219 -27.54 -20.73 -2.70
C PRO A 219 -28.94 -20.11 -2.56
N LEU A 220 -29.83 -20.36 -3.53
CA LEU A 220 -31.24 -19.92 -3.50
C LEU A 220 -31.97 -20.38 -2.24
N LYS A 221 -31.61 -21.56 -1.73
CA LYS A 221 -32.12 -22.11 -0.48
C LYS A 221 -30.95 -22.64 0.34
N ALA A 222 -30.87 -22.21 1.59
CA ALA A 222 -29.89 -22.75 2.53
C ALA A 222 -30.08 -24.27 2.67
N PHE A 223 -28.97 -25.00 2.69
CA PHE A 223 -28.94 -26.45 2.92
C PHE A 223 -27.92 -26.79 4.02
N LYS A 224 -27.70 -28.08 4.27
CA LYS A 224 -26.71 -28.54 5.26
C LYS A 224 -25.65 -29.41 4.62
N GLU A 225 -24.41 -29.22 5.03
CA GLU A 225 -23.26 -30.07 4.71
C GLU A 225 -22.60 -30.47 6.03
N GLU A 226 -22.38 -31.77 6.25
CA GLU A 226 -21.79 -32.30 7.51
C GLU A 226 -22.45 -31.76 8.80
N GLY A 227 -23.77 -31.50 8.75
CA GLY A 227 -24.55 -30.98 9.89
C GLY A 227 -24.50 -29.45 10.06
N HIS A 228 -23.63 -28.75 9.33
CA HIS A 228 -23.51 -27.30 9.36
C HIS A 228 -24.36 -26.63 8.26
N PRO A 229 -24.97 -25.45 8.52
CA PRO A 229 -25.70 -24.72 7.50
C PRO A 229 -24.75 -24.22 6.40
N VAL A 230 -25.24 -24.18 5.17
CA VAL A 230 -24.59 -23.57 4.00
C VAL A 230 -25.47 -22.43 3.51
N GLN A 231 -25.01 -21.20 3.70
CA GLN A 231 -25.67 -19.96 3.27
C GLN A 231 -24.80 -19.13 2.32
N GLY A 232 -23.48 -19.36 2.28
CA GLY A 232 -22.61 -18.80 1.26
C GLY A 232 -21.22 -19.43 1.27
N LEU A 233 -20.56 -19.35 0.13
CA LEU A 233 -19.20 -19.84 -0.09
C LEU A 233 -18.33 -18.71 -0.65
N LEU A 234 -17.20 -18.48 0.01
CA LEU A 234 -16.10 -17.67 -0.50
C LEU A 234 -15.03 -18.57 -1.12
N ILE A 235 -14.48 -18.18 -2.27
CA ILE A 235 -13.31 -18.83 -2.85
C ILE A 235 -12.20 -17.80 -3.03
N LEU A 236 -11.09 -18.01 -2.33
CA LEU A 236 -9.87 -17.23 -2.49
C LEU A 236 -8.93 -17.93 -3.48
N ALA A 237 -8.72 -17.33 -4.65
CA ALA A 237 -7.65 -17.69 -5.56
C ALA A 237 -6.47 -16.73 -5.33
N GLY A 238 -5.31 -17.25 -4.91
CA GLY A 238 -4.15 -16.42 -4.58
C GLY A 238 -2.89 -16.82 -5.35
N CYS A 239 -2.30 -15.88 -6.08
CA CYS A 239 -0.95 -16.00 -6.67
C CYS A 239 0.05 -14.98 -6.08
N ASP A 240 -0.42 -14.13 -5.17
CA ASP A 240 0.33 -13.07 -4.49
C ASP A 240 -0.30 -12.72 -3.13
N GLU A 241 0.30 -11.74 -2.44
CA GLU A 241 -0.14 -11.27 -1.12
C GLU A 241 -1.22 -10.16 -1.17
N GLN A 242 -1.87 -9.91 -2.31
CA GLN A 242 -2.86 -8.82 -2.44
C GLN A 242 -4.18 -9.08 -1.70
N HIS A 243 -4.38 -10.30 -1.20
CA HIS A 243 -5.59 -10.72 -0.52
C HIS A 243 -5.67 -10.31 0.96
N HIS A 244 -4.58 -9.79 1.55
CA HIS A 244 -4.53 -9.47 2.99
C HIS A 244 -5.62 -8.51 3.45
N VAL A 245 -5.94 -7.48 2.65
CA VAL A 245 -7.01 -6.53 2.98
C VAL A 245 -8.35 -7.24 3.06
N ASN A 246 -8.68 -8.05 2.05
CA ASN A 246 -9.94 -8.77 2.00
C ASN A 246 -10.08 -9.79 3.14
N MET A 247 -8.99 -10.46 3.52
CA MET A 247 -8.99 -11.37 4.67
C MET A 247 -9.21 -10.62 5.99
N GLN A 248 -8.62 -9.43 6.15
CA GLN A 248 -8.91 -8.59 7.30
C GLN A 248 -10.38 -8.14 7.34
N CYS A 249 -10.94 -7.72 6.20
CA CYS A 249 -12.36 -7.36 6.11
C CYS A 249 -13.27 -8.54 6.46
N LEU A 250 -12.96 -9.74 5.96
CA LEU A 250 -13.70 -10.97 6.31
C LEU A 250 -13.63 -11.27 7.81
N VAL A 251 -12.44 -11.14 8.41
CA VAL A 251 -12.23 -11.28 9.85
C VAL A 251 -13.10 -10.26 10.60
N ASP A 252 -13.11 -8.99 10.18
CA ASP A 252 -13.92 -7.94 10.80
C ASP A 252 -15.43 -8.22 10.73
N VAL A 253 -15.91 -8.78 9.61
CA VAL A 253 -17.32 -9.21 9.44
C VAL A 253 -17.66 -10.36 10.38
N ILE A 254 -16.77 -11.35 10.51
CA ILE A 254 -16.98 -12.52 11.38
C ILE A 254 -16.98 -12.11 12.85
N TYR A 255 -15.95 -11.39 13.30
CA TYR A 255 -15.84 -10.92 14.69
C TYR A 255 -16.94 -9.92 15.04
N GLY A 256 -17.38 -9.11 14.07
CA GLY A 256 -18.50 -8.19 14.23
C GLY A 256 -19.88 -8.87 14.30
N GLN A 257 -19.96 -10.20 14.15
CA GLN A 257 -21.23 -10.96 14.03
C GLN A 257 -22.12 -10.46 12.87
N GLU A 258 -21.49 -9.98 11.79
CA GLU A 258 -22.17 -9.37 10.64
C GLU A 258 -22.23 -10.29 9.42
N VAL A 259 -21.91 -11.58 9.56
CA VAL A 259 -21.92 -12.55 8.44
C VAL A 259 -23.27 -12.57 7.73
N HIS A 260 -24.37 -12.39 8.48
CA HIS A 260 -25.73 -12.28 7.93
C HIS A 260 -25.88 -11.17 6.87
N LYS A 261 -25.08 -10.09 6.95
CA LYS A 261 -25.09 -9.01 5.96
C LYS A 261 -24.59 -9.48 4.60
N LEU A 262 -23.67 -10.46 4.55
CA LEU A 262 -23.21 -11.03 3.28
C LEU A 262 -24.35 -11.73 2.52
N TYR A 263 -25.41 -12.17 3.20
CA TYR A 263 -26.54 -12.87 2.58
C TYR A 263 -27.73 -11.98 2.25
N GLN A 264 -27.76 -10.76 2.78
CA GLN A 264 -28.94 -9.88 2.73
C GLN A 264 -28.70 -8.58 1.94
N GLN A 265 -27.44 -8.28 1.64
CA GLN A 265 -27.04 -7.03 0.99
C GLN A 265 -26.87 -7.20 -0.53
N THR A 266 -26.80 -6.06 -1.22
CA THR A 266 -26.56 -6.01 -2.66
C THR A 266 -25.11 -6.38 -2.99
N LYS A 267 -24.84 -6.80 -4.24
CA LYS A 267 -23.48 -7.12 -4.69
C LYS A 267 -22.47 -5.98 -4.39
N PRO A 268 -22.74 -4.69 -4.68
CA PRO A 268 -21.81 -3.60 -4.35
C PRO A 268 -21.51 -3.49 -2.86
N GLU A 269 -22.51 -3.69 -1.99
CA GLU A 269 -22.33 -3.60 -0.55
C GLU A 269 -21.56 -4.80 0.01
N ILE A 270 -21.73 -6.00 -0.58
CA ILE A 270 -20.90 -7.17 -0.28
C ILE A 270 -19.44 -6.93 -0.68
N ILE A 271 -19.20 -6.37 -1.88
CA ILE A 271 -17.86 -5.98 -2.32
C ILE A 271 -17.25 -5.04 -1.28
N ARG A 272 -18.00 -4.00 -0.89
CA ARG A 272 -17.60 -3.02 0.14
C ARG A 272 -17.18 -3.71 1.44
N LEU A 273 -18.05 -4.57 1.99
CA LEU A 273 -17.81 -5.33 3.22
C LEU A 273 -16.57 -6.23 3.15
N LEU A 274 -16.22 -6.72 1.95
CA LEU A 274 -15.09 -7.65 1.74
C LEU A 274 -13.84 -6.98 1.18
N SER A 275 -13.81 -5.67 0.95
CA SER A 275 -12.65 -4.97 0.36
C SER A 275 -12.27 -3.65 1.04
N GLU A 276 -13.22 -2.99 1.71
CA GLU A 276 -12.93 -1.76 2.45
C GLU A 276 -12.64 -2.10 3.90
N LYS A 277 -11.48 -1.65 4.40
CA LYS A 277 -11.16 -1.79 5.82
C LYS A 277 -12.24 -1.08 6.62
N ARG A 278 -12.78 -1.78 7.62
CA ARG A 278 -13.65 -1.15 8.60
C ARG A 278 -12.87 -0.02 9.24
N GLN A 279 -13.44 1.17 9.27
CA GLN A 279 -12.97 2.19 10.19
C GLN A 279 -13.32 1.70 11.60
N GLN A 280 -12.43 0.90 12.19
CA GLN A 280 -12.53 0.48 13.59
C GLN A 280 -12.42 1.73 14.45
N GLY A 281 -13.30 1.87 15.43
CA GLY A 281 -13.32 3.05 16.29
C GLY A 281 -14.72 3.63 16.47
N LEU A 282 -14.80 4.64 17.32
CA LEU A 282 -16.00 5.40 17.59
C LEU A 282 -16.01 6.65 16.73
N SER A 283 -17.19 7.10 16.34
CA SER A 283 -17.34 8.35 15.60
C SER A 283 -18.32 9.28 16.30
N ALA A 284 -17.99 10.57 16.33
CA ALA A 284 -18.84 11.62 16.86
C ALA A 284 -18.69 12.87 15.99
N SER A 285 -19.78 13.61 15.80
CA SER A 285 -19.76 14.85 15.01
C SER A 285 -20.07 16.04 15.90
N PHE A 286 -19.26 17.09 15.80
CA PHE A 286 -19.36 18.29 16.62
C PHE A 286 -19.41 19.54 15.74
N LYS A 287 -20.26 20.50 16.11
CA LYS A 287 -20.38 21.78 15.42
C LYS A 287 -19.38 22.77 16.01
N ILE A 288 -18.58 23.41 15.16
CA ILE A 288 -17.61 24.41 15.60
C ILE A 288 -18.30 25.76 15.76
N ASN A 289 -18.36 26.27 16.99
CA ASN A 289 -18.99 27.56 17.29
C ASN A 289 -17.99 28.72 17.46
N ASN A 290 -16.69 28.45 17.32
CA ASN A 290 -15.64 29.47 17.32
C ASN A 290 -15.89 30.50 16.22
N LYS A 291 -15.95 31.78 16.58
CA LYS A 291 -16.30 32.89 15.68
C LYS A 291 -15.46 32.94 14.39
N HIS A 292 -14.18 32.58 14.49
CA HIS A 292 -13.24 32.55 13.39
C HIS A 292 -12.90 31.12 12.92
N GLY A 293 -13.67 30.12 13.34
CA GLY A 293 -13.45 28.72 12.99
C GLY A 293 -12.17 28.12 13.61
N LEU A 294 -11.60 27.09 12.98
CA LEU A 294 -10.39 26.43 13.46
C LEU A 294 -9.11 27.07 12.90
N HIS A 295 -8.81 28.30 13.32
CA HIS A 295 -7.49 28.90 13.09
C HIS A 295 -6.46 28.39 14.12
N THR A 296 -5.30 29.04 14.21
CA THR A 296 -4.13 28.57 14.96
C THR A 296 -4.40 28.27 16.43
N ARG A 297 -5.17 29.12 17.14
CA ARG A 297 -5.41 29.00 18.60
C ARG A 297 -6.37 27.83 18.93
N PRO A 298 -7.61 27.80 18.44
CA PRO A 298 -8.54 26.69 18.73
C PRO A 298 -8.02 25.35 18.17
N SER A 299 -7.34 25.36 17.01
CA SER A 299 -6.68 24.15 16.48
C SER A 299 -5.57 23.64 17.40
N ALA A 300 -4.76 24.52 17.99
CA ALA A 300 -3.69 24.12 18.90
C ALA A 300 -4.27 23.49 20.18
N MET A 301 -5.39 24.01 20.70
CA MET A 301 -6.05 23.43 21.87
C MET A 301 -6.66 22.05 21.55
N LEU A 302 -7.35 21.92 20.43
CA LEU A 302 -7.89 20.64 19.93
C LEU A 302 -6.77 19.60 19.80
N VAL A 303 -5.67 19.94 19.13
CA VAL A 303 -4.51 19.06 18.94
C VAL A 303 -3.87 18.70 20.27
N LYS A 304 -3.78 19.66 21.21
CA LYS A 304 -3.22 19.42 22.55
C LYS A 304 -4.05 18.39 23.32
N ILE A 305 -5.38 18.43 23.20
CA ILE A 305 -6.27 17.44 23.82
C ILE A 305 -6.13 16.09 23.12
N ALA A 306 -6.22 16.06 21.79
CA ALA A 306 -6.10 14.82 21.02
C ALA A 306 -4.79 14.06 21.32
N LYS A 307 -3.69 14.78 21.56
CA LYS A 307 -2.37 14.19 21.91
C LYS A 307 -2.32 13.53 23.29
N GLN A 308 -3.28 13.76 24.18
CA GLN A 308 -3.32 13.12 25.50
C GLN A 308 -3.73 11.65 25.45
N TYR A 309 -4.34 11.22 24.34
CA TYR A 309 -4.91 9.89 24.17
C TYR A 309 -4.03 9.01 23.29
N LYS A 310 -4.06 7.70 23.53
CA LYS A 310 -3.37 6.69 22.73
C LYS A 310 -4.11 6.42 21.42
N ALA A 311 -5.43 6.55 21.40
CA ALA A 311 -6.26 6.35 20.22
C ALA A 311 -5.74 7.14 19.00
N ALA A 312 -5.80 6.53 17.82
CA ALA A 312 -5.63 7.22 16.56
C ALA A 312 -6.90 8.04 16.30
N ILE A 313 -6.78 9.36 16.12
CA ILE A 313 -7.93 10.25 15.99
C ILE A 313 -7.83 10.98 14.65
N GLN A 314 -8.80 10.74 13.78
CA GLN A 314 -8.98 11.47 12.53
C GLN A 314 -10.11 12.49 12.70
N VAL A 315 -10.02 13.63 12.01
CA VAL A 315 -11.08 14.62 11.91
C VAL A 315 -11.34 14.92 10.44
N SER A 316 -12.61 14.93 10.05
CA SER A 316 -13.05 15.23 8.70
C SER A 316 -14.06 16.37 8.65
N ASN A 317 -14.00 17.15 7.57
CA ASN A 317 -15.00 18.17 7.27
C ASN A 317 -16.14 17.58 6.42
N ALA A 318 -17.20 18.36 6.18
CA ALA A 318 -18.35 17.95 5.37
C ALA A 318 -17.99 17.60 3.90
N GLN A 319 -16.85 18.07 3.40
CA GLN A 319 -16.32 17.76 2.07
C GLN A 319 -15.60 16.40 2.02
N GLY A 320 -15.48 15.69 3.14
CA GLY A 320 -14.84 14.37 3.23
C GLY A 320 -13.32 14.40 3.34
N LEU A 321 -12.70 15.59 3.45
CA LEU A 321 -11.25 15.69 3.69
C LEU A 321 -10.96 15.29 5.13
N SER A 322 -10.22 14.20 5.32
CA SER A 322 -9.86 13.64 6.63
C SER A 322 -8.38 13.84 6.94
N VAL A 323 -8.08 14.27 8.17
CA VAL A 323 -6.71 14.50 8.65
C VAL A 323 -6.50 13.99 10.07
N ASP A 324 -5.25 13.74 10.44
CA ASP A 324 -4.87 13.40 11.81
C ASP A 324 -5.10 14.58 12.76
N ALA A 325 -6.00 14.41 13.73
CA ALA A 325 -6.36 15.41 14.73
C ALA A 325 -5.21 15.76 15.68
N LYS A 326 -4.12 14.99 15.69
CA LYS A 326 -2.88 15.30 16.45
C LYS A 326 -1.88 16.14 15.66
N ASN A 327 -2.18 16.50 14.41
CA ASN A 327 -1.31 17.32 13.56
C ASN A 327 -1.90 18.71 13.30
N LEU A 328 -1.36 19.72 13.98
CA LEU A 328 -1.80 21.11 13.90
C LEU A 328 -1.87 21.66 12.47
N MET A 329 -0.83 21.45 11.67
CA MET A 329 -0.79 21.98 10.30
C MET A 329 -1.89 21.37 9.42
N LYS A 330 -2.18 20.08 9.62
CA LYS A 330 -3.25 19.41 8.87
C LYS A 330 -4.64 19.83 9.33
N VAL A 331 -4.86 20.00 10.64
CA VAL A 331 -6.15 20.49 11.17
C VAL A 331 -6.47 21.88 10.64
N ILE A 332 -5.50 22.81 10.63
CA ILE A 332 -5.68 24.15 10.06
C ILE A 332 -6.01 24.08 8.55
N SER A 333 -5.42 23.12 7.83
CA SER A 333 -5.66 22.96 6.38
C SER A 333 -7.10 22.56 6.03
N LEU A 334 -7.89 22.05 7.00
CA LEU A 334 -9.31 21.76 6.79
C LEU A 334 -10.15 23.02 6.52
N SER A 335 -9.63 24.22 6.79
CA SER A 335 -10.28 25.50 6.50
C SER A 335 -11.70 25.61 7.07
N VAL A 336 -11.84 25.20 8.34
CA VAL A 336 -13.14 25.09 9.04
C VAL A 336 -13.61 26.45 9.52
N ASN A 337 -14.87 26.80 9.25
CA ASN A 337 -15.52 28.05 9.62
C ASN A 337 -16.49 27.87 10.80
N CYS A 338 -16.94 28.99 11.38
CA CYS A 338 -18.01 29.00 12.37
C CYS A 338 -19.28 28.38 11.77
N GLY A 339 -19.83 27.37 12.46
CA GLY A 339 -21.03 26.65 12.09
C GLY A 339 -20.78 25.33 11.35
N ASP A 340 -19.55 25.05 10.94
CA ASP A 340 -19.21 23.81 10.23
C ASP A 340 -19.30 22.60 11.17
N LEU A 341 -19.74 21.47 10.60
CA LEU A 341 -19.77 20.18 11.28
C LEU A 341 -18.49 19.40 10.98
N LEU A 342 -17.79 18.99 12.03
CA LEU A 342 -16.64 18.10 11.93
C LEU A 342 -16.98 16.73 12.47
N THR A 343 -16.55 15.70 11.76
CA THR A 343 -16.70 14.31 12.21
C THR A 343 -15.35 13.79 12.68
N PHE A 344 -15.30 13.37 13.94
CA PHE A 344 -14.14 12.75 14.54
C PHE A 344 -14.32 11.25 14.54
N HIS A 345 -13.26 10.55 14.20
CA HIS A 345 -13.17 9.10 14.27
C HIS A 345 -11.97 8.72 15.14
N ALA A 346 -12.22 8.01 16.23
CA ALA A 346 -11.21 7.61 17.20
C ALA A 346 -11.12 6.09 17.31
N ASP A 347 -9.93 5.54 17.08
CA ASP A 347 -9.64 4.11 17.17
C ASP A 347 -8.60 3.84 18.27
N GLY A 348 -8.95 3.00 19.25
CA GLY A 348 -8.06 2.63 20.34
C GLY A 348 -8.78 2.48 21.69
N ILE A 349 -8.02 2.04 22.70
CA ILE A 349 -8.57 1.66 24.02
C ILE A 349 -9.27 2.82 24.75
N ASP A 350 -8.88 4.05 24.45
CA ASP A 350 -9.37 5.28 25.06
C ASP A 350 -10.19 6.13 24.07
N ALA A 351 -10.67 5.52 22.97
CA ALA A 351 -11.43 6.21 21.92
C ALA A 351 -12.66 6.97 22.45
N GLN A 352 -13.49 6.34 23.29
CA GLN A 352 -14.69 7.00 23.84
C GLN A 352 -14.31 8.20 24.68
N VAL A 353 -13.37 8.02 25.62
CA VAL A 353 -12.90 9.09 26.52
C VAL A 353 -12.27 10.24 25.73
N ALA A 354 -11.56 9.94 24.64
CA ALA A 354 -10.99 10.93 23.74
C ALA A 354 -12.07 11.76 23.04
N LEU A 355 -13.12 11.12 22.52
CA LEU A 355 -14.24 11.81 21.88
C LEU A 355 -15.04 12.67 22.87
N ASP A 356 -15.28 12.15 24.09
CA ASP A 356 -15.99 12.89 25.13
C ASP A 356 -15.22 14.16 25.53
N ALA A 357 -13.90 14.06 25.70
CA ALA A 357 -13.06 15.21 26.02
C ALA A 357 -12.98 16.23 24.88
N LEU A 358 -12.95 15.77 23.63
CA LEU A 358 -13.03 16.65 22.45
C LEU A 358 -14.38 17.36 22.38
N SER A 359 -15.49 16.66 22.65
CA SER A 359 -16.83 17.28 22.73
C SER A 359 -16.83 18.42 23.73
N VAL A 360 -16.42 18.15 24.98
CA VAL A 360 -16.40 19.14 26.05
C VAL A 360 -15.54 20.36 25.68
N ALA A 361 -14.37 20.14 25.10
CA ALA A 361 -13.49 21.23 24.73
C ALA A 361 -14.01 22.07 23.55
N ILE A 362 -14.69 21.45 22.58
CA ILE A 362 -15.35 22.14 21.48
C ILE A 362 -16.51 22.98 22.01
N ASP A 363 -17.32 22.43 22.92
CA ASP A 363 -18.42 23.15 23.55
C ASP A 363 -17.94 24.34 24.40
N LEU A 364 -16.76 24.22 25.03
CA LEU A 364 -16.09 25.31 25.76
C LEU A 364 -15.30 26.27 24.84
N GLY A 365 -15.45 26.19 23.52
CA GLY A 365 -14.85 27.12 22.57
C GLY A 365 -13.35 26.95 22.35
N LEU A 366 -12.77 25.80 22.70
CA LEU A 366 -11.34 25.47 22.44
C LEU A 366 -10.36 26.53 22.95
N GLY A 367 -10.69 27.20 24.06
CA GLY A 367 -9.86 28.24 24.65
C GLY A 367 -9.95 29.61 23.98
N GLU A 368 -11.01 29.86 23.22
CA GLU A 368 -11.47 31.19 22.80
C GLU A 368 -12.62 31.67 23.70
N GLU A 369 -12.69 32.98 23.92
CA GLU A 369 -13.79 33.63 24.66
C GLU A 369 -15.04 33.82 23.79
#